data_AF-A0A2H6F7G2-F1
#
_entry.id   AF-A0A2H6F7G2-F1
#
_cell.length_a   1.000
_cell.length_b   1.000
_cell.length_c   1.000
_cell.angle_alpha   90.00
_cell.angle_beta   90.00
_cell.angle_gamma   90.00
#
_symmetry.space_group_name_H-M   'P 1'
#
loop_
_entity.id
_entity.type
_entity.pdbx_description
1 polymer ?
#
loop_
_entity_poly.entity_id
_entity_poly.type
_entity_poly.pdbx_seq_one_letter_code
_entity_poly.pdbx_strand_id
1 'polypeptide(L)'
;MTIKELIQIIERPQYLMIAVSTGGILIDEINDEYQAAYQIVDTELRIRGLENPNPYSNLLEWYGKWSAGDLPSYQSRHRFLSEMFNPLIRELENRAVDSSPNSK
;
A
#
# COMPACT_ATOMS: atom_id res chain seq x y z
N MET A 1 7.69 14.79 -5.04
CA MET A 1 6.38 14.20 -4.69
C MET A 1 5.85 14.87 -3.44
N THR A 2 4.63 15.39 -3.49
CA THR A 2 3.91 15.89 -2.31
C THR A 2 3.45 14.72 -1.43
N ILE A 3 3.13 14.99 -0.16
CA ILE A 3 2.58 13.94 0.71
C ILE A 3 1.25 13.38 0.15
N LYS A 4 0.41 14.24 -0.44
CA LYS A 4 -0.84 13.83 -1.06
C LYS A 4 -0.63 12.87 -2.23
N GLU A 5 0.35 13.16 -3.10
CA GLU A 5 0.73 12.26 -4.21
C GLU A 5 1.26 10.92 -3.68
N LEU A 6 2.06 10.94 -2.61
CA LEU A 6 2.57 9.71 -1.99
C LEU A 6 1.44 8.83 -1.43
N ILE A 7 0.44 9.42 -0.76
CA ILE A 7 -0.72 8.69 -0.26
C ILE A 7 -1.47 8.01 -1.41
N GLN A 8 -1.72 8.73 -2.52
CA GLN A 8 -2.38 8.16 -3.70
C GLN A 8 -1.59 6.98 -4.30
N ILE A 9 -0.25 7.08 -4.29
CA ILE A 9 0.60 6.00 -4.77
C ILE A 9 0.58 4.82 -3.79
N ILE A 10 0.50 5.03 -2.47
CA ILE A 10 0.36 3.96 -1.46
C ILE A 10 -0.97 3.20 -1.60
N GLU A 11 -2.06 3.92 -1.90
CA GLU A 11 -3.38 3.33 -2.10
C GLU A 11 -3.41 2.40 -3.33
N ARG A 12 -2.50 2.59 -4.30
CA ARG A 12 -2.46 1.77 -5.52
C ARG A 12 -2.03 0.30 -5.26
N PRO A 13 -0.89 0.00 -4.60
CA PRO A 13 -0.57 -1.35 -4.15
C PRO A 13 -1.69 -1.97 -3.31
N GLN A 14 -2.28 -1.24 -2.37
CA GLN A 14 -3.38 -1.75 -1.55
C GLN A 14 -4.58 -2.18 -2.40
N TYR A 15 -4.98 -1.36 -3.37
CA TYR A 15 -6.05 -1.69 -4.31
C TYR A 15 -5.73 -2.94 -5.13
N LEU A 16 -4.52 -3.01 -5.72
CA LEU A 16 -4.12 -4.15 -6.55
C LEU A 16 -4.09 -5.45 -5.75
N MET A 17 -3.57 -5.41 -4.52
CA MET A 17 -3.57 -6.53 -3.58
C MET A 17 -4.99 -7.05 -3.30
N ILE A 18 -5.97 -6.15 -3.12
CA ILE A 18 -7.37 -6.54 -2.97
C ILE A 18 -7.89 -7.18 -4.26
N ALA A 19 -7.69 -6.52 -5.40
CA ALA A 19 -8.26 -6.91 -6.70
C ALA A 19 -7.82 -8.31 -7.16
N VAL A 20 -6.53 -8.64 -7.03
CA VAL A 20 -6.04 -9.98 -7.40
C VAL A 20 -6.51 -11.08 -6.44
N SER A 21 -6.77 -10.71 -5.18
CA SER A 21 -7.24 -11.66 -4.16
C SER A 21 -8.75 -11.93 -4.21
N THR A 22 -9.50 -11.17 -5.02
CA THR A 22 -10.94 -11.39 -5.28
C THR A 22 -11.21 -12.00 -6.65
N GLY A 23 -10.16 -12.32 -7.42
CA GLY A 23 -10.27 -12.88 -8.77
C GLY A 23 -10.68 -11.86 -9.84
N GLY A 24 -10.55 -10.56 -9.55
CA GLY A 24 -10.93 -9.50 -10.50
C GLY A 24 -9.89 -9.20 -11.57
N ILE A 25 -8.61 -9.52 -11.33
CA ILE A 25 -7.46 -9.23 -12.20
C ILE A 25 -6.47 -10.40 -12.07
N LEU A 26 -5.83 -10.80 -13.17
CA LEU A 26 -4.76 -11.81 -13.14
C LEU A 26 -3.46 -11.19 -12.63
N ILE A 27 -2.75 -11.91 -11.76
CA ILE A 27 -1.47 -11.44 -11.20
C ILE A 27 -0.48 -11.09 -12.33
N ASP A 28 -0.34 -11.96 -13.33
CA ASP A 28 0.62 -11.79 -14.43
C ASP A 28 0.40 -10.51 -15.24
N GLU A 29 -0.83 -9.98 -15.29
CA GLU A 29 -1.16 -8.77 -16.03
C GLU A 29 -0.76 -7.49 -15.29
N ILE A 30 -0.66 -7.54 -13.95
CA ILE A 30 -0.59 -6.34 -13.11
C ILE A 30 0.60 -6.33 -12.15
N ASN A 31 1.37 -7.43 -12.08
CA ASN A 31 2.50 -7.56 -11.17
C ASN A 31 3.62 -6.55 -11.46
N ASP A 32 3.87 -6.23 -12.73
CA ASP A 32 4.86 -5.21 -13.10
C ASP A 32 4.42 -3.81 -12.66
N GLU A 33 3.14 -3.48 -12.81
CA GLU A 33 2.57 -2.22 -12.33
C GLU A 33 2.66 -2.12 -10.80
N TYR A 34 2.32 -3.21 -10.12
CA TYR A 34 2.44 -3.31 -8.67
C TYR A 34 3.88 -3.09 -8.19
N GLN A 35 4.86 -3.75 -8.82
CA GLN A 35 6.27 -3.62 -8.46
C GLN A 35 6.79 -2.19 -8.70
N ALA A 36 6.39 -1.55 -9.80
CA ALA A 36 6.74 -0.16 -10.08
C ALA A 36 6.19 0.77 -8.98
N ALA A 37 4.92 0.62 -8.61
CA ALA A 37 4.33 1.38 -7.51
C ALA A 37 5.03 1.11 -6.17
N TYR A 38 5.33 -0.16 -5.87
CA TYR A 38 6.05 -0.57 -4.66
C TYR A 38 7.41 0.13 -4.55
N GLN A 39 8.21 0.13 -5.61
CA GLN A 39 9.54 0.76 -5.63
C GLN A 39 9.48 2.28 -5.43
N ILE A 40 8.47 2.93 -6.01
CA ILE A 40 8.23 4.37 -5.83
C ILE A 40 7.89 4.65 -4.36
N VAL A 41 6.96 3.90 -3.76
CA VAL A 41 6.58 4.03 -2.35
C VAL A 41 7.80 3.83 -1.45
N ASP A 42 8.54 2.74 -1.63
CA ASP A 42 9.70 2.41 -0.80
C ASP A 42 10.78 3.51 -0.85
N THR A 43 11.06 4.03 -2.04
CA THR A 43 12.04 5.11 -2.24
C THR A 43 11.60 6.40 -1.54
N GLU A 44 10.34 6.80 -1.71
CA GLU A 44 9.82 8.05 -1.14
C GLU A 44 9.68 7.99 0.38
N LEU A 45 9.32 6.83 0.93
CA LEU A 45 9.30 6.61 2.39
C LEU A 45 10.71 6.68 2.97
N ARG A 46 11.66 5.99 2.35
CA ARG A 46 13.06 5.99 2.80
C ARG A 46 13.68 7.40 2.80
N ILE A 47 13.41 8.21 1.78
CA ILE A 47 13.84 9.63 1.72
C ILE A 47 13.29 10.44 2.91
N ARG A 48 12.12 10.07 3.44
CA ARG A 48 11.46 10.73 4.58
C ARG A 48 11.78 10.07 5.94
N GLY A 49 12.69 9.11 5.96
CA GLY A 49 13.05 8.35 7.17
C GLY A 49 11.92 7.44 7.67
N LEU A 50 11.05 6.98 6.77
CA LEU A 50 9.95 6.06 7.04
C LEU A 50 10.24 4.70 6.41
N GLU A 51 9.73 3.63 7.00
CA GLU A 51 9.79 2.28 6.45
C GLU A 51 8.51 1.95 5.68
N ASN A 52 8.63 1.13 4.62
CA ASN A 52 7.48 0.60 3.92
C ASN A 52 6.85 -0.54 4.73
N PRO A 53 5.60 -0.42 5.20
CA PRO A 53 4.95 -1.45 6.01
C PRO A 53 4.58 -2.68 5.19
N ASN A 54 4.63 -2.61 3.85
CA ASN A 54 4.30 -3.70 2.96
C ASN A 54 5.52 -4.64 2.75
N PRO A 55 5.50 -5.86 3.29
CA PRO A 55 6.60 -6.81 3.12
C PRO A 55 6.55 -7.55 1.78
N TYR A 56 5.48 -7.38 0.98
CA TYR A 56 5.27 -8.11 -0.27
C TYR A 56 5.73 -7.25 -1.44
N SER A 57 6.94 -7.49 -1.92
CA SER A 57 7.56 -6.74 -3.02
C SER A 57 6.91 -7.02 -4.38
N ASN A 58 6.19 -8.15 -4.49
CA ASN A 58 5.45 -8.57 -5.67
C ASN A 58 4.13 -9.27 -5.28
N LEU A 59 3.23 -9.42 -6.25
CA LEU A 59 1.91 -10.03 -6.02
C LEU A 59 1.94 -11.54 -5.81
N LEU A 60 3.03 -12.23 -6.20
CA LEU A 60 3.20 -13.66 -5.91
C LEU A 60 3.51 -13.91 -4.42
N GLU A 61 4.31 -13.04 -3.80
CA GLU A 61 4.54 -13.08 -2.35
C GLU A 61 3.25 -12.82 -1.58
N TRP A 62 2.47 -11.83 -2.02
CA TRP A 62 1.14 -11.59 -1.47
C TRP A 62 0.24 -12.83 -1.68
N TYR A 63 0.27 -13.46 -2.86
CA TYR A 63 -0.50 -14.68 -3.17
C TYR A 63 -0.20 -15.78 -2.16
N GLY A 64 1.08 -16.03 -1.91
CA GLY A 64 1.51 -17.00 -0.91
C GLY A 64 0.91 -16.75 0.48
N LYS A 65 0.73 -15.50 0.88
CA LYS A 65 0.08 -15.16 2.16
C LYS A 65 -1.41 -15.43 2.14
N TRP A 66 -2.16 -14.91 1.16
CA TRP A 66 -3.62 -15.02 1.21
C TRP A 66 -4.13 -16.42 0.83
N SER A 67 -3.39 -17.15 -0.01
CA SER A 67 -3.74 -18.52 -0.42
C SER A 67 -3.46 -19.55 0.67
N ALA A 68 -2.65 -19.23 1.68
CA ALA A 68 -2.34 -20.11 2.81
C ALA A 68 -3.54 -20.38 3.74
N GLY A 69 -4.65 -19.66 3.58
CA GLY A 69 -5.89 -19.89 4.33
C GLY A 69 -6.13 -18.95 5.51
N ASP A 70 -5.13 -18.16 5.93
CA ASP A 70 -5.27 -17.17 7.01
C ASP A 70 -6.25 -16.04 6.66
N LEU A 71 -6.46 -15.79 5.36
CA LEU A 71 -7.28 -14.69 4.84
C LEU A 71 -8.37 -15.22 3.89
N PRO A 72 -9.37 -15.96 4.41
CA PRO A 72 -10.32 -16.71 3.58
C PRO A 72 -11.37 -15.81 2.91
N SER A 73 -11.68 -14.65 3.49
CA SER A 73 -12.76 -13.77 3.03
C SER A 73 -12.24 -12.42 2.56
N TYR A 74 -13.00 -11.77 1.66
CA TYR A 74 -12.75 -10.39 1.26
C TYR A 74 -12.59 -9.47 2.47
N GLN A 75 -13.45 -9.62 3.49
CA GLN A 75 -13.39 -8.84 4.72
C GLN A 75 -12.08 -9.04 5.48
N SER A 76 -11.60 -10.28 5.59
CA SER A 76 -10.32 -10.58 6.27
C SER A 76 -9.12 -9.97 5.53
N ARG A 77 -9.12 -10.02 4.19
CA ARG A 77 -8.06 -9.44 3.35
C ARG A 77 -8.05 -7.92 3.43
N HIS A 78 -9.23 -7.30 3.32
CA HIS A 78 -9.36 -5.86 3.45
C HIS A 78 -8.90 -5.39 4.84
N ARG A 79 -9.30 -6.08 5.91
CA ARG A 79 -8.86 -5.75 7.27
C ARG A 79 -7.34 -5.83 7.40
N PHE A 80 -6.73 -6.94 6.98
CA PHE A 80 -5.28 -7.14 7.03
C PHE A 80 -4.52 -6.00 6.32
N LEU A 81 -4.94 -5.63 5.11
CA LEU A 81 -4.31 -4.56 4.35
C LEU A 81 -4.55 -3.18 4.98
N SER A 82 -5.76 -2.90 5.47
CA SER A 82 -6.04 -1.66 6.19
C SER A 82 -5.20 -1.53 7.47
N GLU A 83 -5.03 -2.60 8.24
CA GLU A 83 -4.19 -2.59 9.44
C GLU A 83 -2.71 -2.34 9.11
N MET A 84 -2.26 -2.80 7.94
CA MET A 84 -0.90 -2.59 7.43
C MET A 84 -0.65 -1.15 6.94
N PHE A 85 -1.56 -0.59 6.12
CA PHE A 85 -1.35 0.71 5.47
C PHE A 85 -1.85 1.91 6.27
N ASN A 86 -2.94 1.78 7.03
CA ASN A 86 -3.57 2.93 7.69
C ASN A 86 -2.67 3.68 8.68
N PRO A 87 -1.81 3.02 9.49
CA PRO A 87 -0.89 3.74 10.38
C PRO A 87 0.05 4.68 9.61
N LEU A 88 0.60 4.21 8.49
CA LEU A 88 1.47 5.01 7.64
C LEU A 88 0.70 6.17 6.97
N ILE A 89 -0.50 5.90 6.44
CA ILE A 89 -1.32 6.95 5.81
C ILE A 89 -1.65 8.06 6.81
N ARG A 90 -2.04 7.71 8.04
CA ARG A 90 -2.32 8.70 9.10
C ARG A 90 -1.08 9.52 9.48
N GLU A 91 0.07 8.88 9.59
CA GLU A 91 1.34 9.59 9.87
C GLU A 91 1.65 10.60 8.75
N LEU A 92 1.44 10.21 7.49
CA LEU A 92 1.62 11.10 6.35
C LEU A 92 0.61 12.26 6.37
N GLU A 93 -0.67 12.00 6.63
CA GLU A 93 -1.71 13.03 6.75
C GLU A 93 -1.36 14.08 7.82
N ASN A 94 -0.88 13.65 8.99
CA ASN A 94 -0.45 14.54 10.06
C ASN A 94 0.71 15.45 9.60
N ARG A 95 1.72 14.88 8.95
CA ARG A 95 2.85 15.65 8.39
C ARG A 95 2.41 16.68 7.34
N ALA A 96 1.38 16.38 6.56
CA ALA A 96 0.84 17.32 5.58
C ALA A 96 0.14 18.51 6.23
N VAL A 97 -0.56 18.28 7.36
CA VAL A 97 -1.19 19.34 8.15
C VAL A 97 -0.14 20.22 8.82
N ASP A 98 0.88 19.62 9.45
CA ASP A 98 1.95 20.37 10.14
C ASP A 98 2.81 21.21 9.18
N SER A 99 2.91 20.79 7.92
CA SER A 99 3.64 21.50 6.86
C SER A 99 2.83 22.63 6.21
N SER A 100 1.55 22.77 6.56
CA SER A 100 0.71 23.87 6.07
C SER A 100 0.95 25.13 6.93
N PRO A 101 1.29 26.29 6.34
CA PRO A 101 1.51 27.50 7.12
C PRO A 101 0.20 27.91 7.77
N ASN A 102 0.10 27.76 9.08
CA ASN A 102 -1.13 28.07 9.81
C ASN A 102 -1.43 29.57 9.69
N SER A 103 -2.50 29.90 8.97
CA SER A 103 -3.20 31.17 9.08
C SER A 103 -3.57 31.39 10.55
N LYS A 104 -3.04 32.48 11.11
CA LYS A 104 -3.51 33.06 12.37
C LYS A 104 -4.96 33.50 12.27
#